data_AF-A0A2V5MGD9-F1
#
_entry.id   AF-A0A2V5MGD9-F1
#
_cell.length_a   1.000
_cell.length_b   1.000
_cell.length_c   1.000
_cell.angle_alpha   90.00
_cell.angle_beta   90.00
_cell.angle_gamma   90.00
#
_symmetry.space_group_name_H-M   'P 1'
#
loop_
_entity.id
_entity.type
_entity.pdbx_description
1 polymer ?
#
loop_
_entity_poly.entity_id
_entity_poly.type
_entity_poly.pdbx_seq_one_letter_code
_entity_poly.pdbx_strand_id
1 'polypeptide(L)'
;MLAQAANPISSMSTVFLANLLNPVLVKDGALSVGANNFSAGGNPNPFGTLVVLDTPYVYQGGDLVMQFTHNGSDSTNTAFLDAANSSSPGYGTSFRALSANAFAATSGTAASVTIVEIVFAPTITQAITRAGDQMIINGAGGLAGATYRILTSTNVALPAVQWTPIVTNQFGVSGGFSYTNVIQPNMPAQYFRVILP
;
A
#
# COMPACT_ATOMS: atom_id res chain seq x y z
N MET A 1 -11.83 -2.31 -6.96
CA MET A 1 -11.18 -3.63 -6.76
C MET A 1 -9.69 -3.51 -7.08
N LEU A 2 -8.85 -4.31 -6.43
CA LEU A 2 -7.44 -4.49 -6.79
C LEU A 2 -7.19 -5.93 -7.24
N ALA A 3 -6.32 -6.11 -8.23
CA ALA A 3 -5.94 -7.42 -8.75
C ALA A 3 -4.57 -7.38 -9.40
N GLN A 4 -3.93 -8.54 -9.51
CA GLN A 4 -2.85 -8.73 -10.47
C GLN A 4 -3.43 -8.70 -11.89
N ALA A 5 -2.67 -8.17 -12.86
CA ALA A 5 -3.10 -8.12 -14.24
C ALA A 5 -3.18 -9.53 -14.86
N ALA A 6 -4.33 -9.84 -15.48
CA ALA A 6 -4.52 -11.05 -16.27
C ALA A 6 -3.96 -10.92 -17.70
N ASN A 7 -3.90 -9.68 -18.22
CA ASN A 7 -3.32 -9.35 -19.52
C ASN A 7 -2.20 -8.32 -19.33
N PRO A 8 -1.14 -8.35 -20.15
CA PRO A 8 -0.10 -7.32 -20.09
C PRO A 8 -0.65 -5.94 -20.50
N ILE A 9 0.03 -4.88 -20.05
CA ILE A 9 -0.33 -3.48 -20.35
C ILE A 9 -0.52 -3.21 -21.85
N SER A 10 0.23 -3.89 -22.72
CA SER A 10 0.17 -3.70 -24.18
C SER A 10 -1.11 -4.26 -24.82
N SER A 11 -1.79 -5.19 -24.17
CA SER A 11 -2.95 -5.90 -24.72
C SER A 11 -4.09 -6.07 -23.72
N MET A 12 -4.32 -5.07 -22.86
CA MET A 12 -5.51 -5.05 -22.00
C MET A 12 -6.79 -5.23 -22.82
N SER A 13 -7.66 -6.12 -22.37
CA SER A 13 -8.98 -6.37 -22.95
C SER A 13 -9.92 -5.18 -22.71
N THR A 14 -10.74 -4.81 -23.69
CA THR A 14 -11.78 -3.79 -23.50
C THR A 14 -12.86 -4.20 -22.50
N VAL A 15 -12.98 -5.49 -22.17
CA VAL A 15 -13.83 -5.99 -21.08
C VAL A 15 -13.06 -5.89 -19.77
N PHE A 16 -13.56 -5.09 -18.82
CA PHE A 16 -12.80 -4.74 -17.62
C PHE A 16 -12.40 -5.97 -16.80
N LEU A 17 -13.38 -6.82 -16.46
CA LEU A 17 -13.14 -8.03 -15.64
C LEU A 17 -12.14 -9.00 -16.27
N ALA A 18 -12.00 -9.02 -17.59
CA ALA A 18 -11.04 -9.89 -18.27
C ALA A 18 -9.57 -9.51 -17.99
N ASN A 19 -9.31 -8.34 -17.39
CA ASN A 19 -7.97 -7.88 -17.03
C ASN A 19 -7.59 -8.19 -15.57
N LEU A 20 -8.50 -8.71 -14.74
CA LEU A 20 -8.25 -8.92 -13.32
C LEU A 20 -8.09 -10.40 -13.00
N LEU A 21 -6.94 -10.78 -12.44
CA LEU A 21 -6.72 -12.11 -11.88
C LEU A 21 -7.10 -12.11 -10.39
N ASN A 22 -8.06 -12.94 -9.98
CA ASN A 22 -8.51 -13.09 -8.58
C ASN A 22 -8.79 -11.74 -7.87
N PRO A 23 -9.70 -10.90 -8.39
CA PRO A 23 -9.87 -9.54 -7.89
C PRO A 23 -10.39 -9.50 -6.45
N VAL A 24 -9.84 -8.57 -5.67
CA VAL A 24 -10.27 -8.30 -4.28
C VAL A 24 -11.07 -7.01 -4.24
N LEU A 25 -12.26 -7.06 -3.64
CA LEU A 25 -13.02 -5.86 -3.29
C LEU A 25 -12.38 -5.19 -2.07
N VAL A 26 -11.58 -4.16 -2.32
CA VAL A 26 -10.79 -3.46 -1.30
C VAL A 26 -11.50 -2.28 -0.65
N LYS A 27 -12.51 -1.73 -1.33
CA LYS A 27 -13.28 -0.57 -0.89
C LYS A 27 -14.64 -0.65 -1.55
N ASP A 28 -15.67 -0.38 -0.76
CA ASP A 28 -17.03 -0.14 -1.23
C ASP A 28 -17.69 0.99 -0.43
N GLY A 29 -18.86 1.44 -0.87
CA GLY A 29 -19.66 2.46 -0.22
C GLY A 29 -19.56 3.84 -0.86
N ALA A 30 -20.34 4.78 -0.32
CA ALA A 30 -20.41 6.14 -0.83
C ALA A 30 -19.07 6.88 -0.64
N LEU A 31 -18.61 7.53 -1.71
CA LEU A 31 -17.47 8.44 -1.69
C LEU A 31 -17.97 9.85 -1.95
N SER A 32 -17.73 10.76 -1.00
CA SER A 32 -18.01 12.18 -1.18
C SER A 32 -16.71 12.94 -1.43
N VAL A 33 -16.66 13.68 -2.53
CA VAL A 33 -15.57 14.59 -2.84
C VAL A 33 -16.10 16.01 -2.64
N GLY A 34 -15.62 16.69 -1.59
CA GLY A 34 -16.00 18.06 -1.29
C GLY A 34 -15.49 19.06 -2.34
N ALA A 35 -16.19 20.19 -2.46
CA ALA A 35 -15.73 21.30 -3.28
C ALA A 35 -14.36 21.80 -2.81
N ASN A 36 -13.46 22.10 -3.75
CA ASN A 36 -12.10 22.62 -3.50
C ASN A 36 -11.16 21.65 -2.75
N ASN A 37 -11.47 20.35 -2.69
CA ASN A 37 -10.58 19.35 -2.09
C ASN A 37 -9.31 19.04 -2.93
N PHE A 38 -9.28 19.49 -4.19
CA PHE A 38 -8.14 19.34 -5.08
C PHE A 38 -7.69 20.72 -5.58
N SER A 39 -6.39 20.96 -5.53
CA SER A 39 -5.77 22.15 -6.13
C SER A 39 -5.76 22.08 -7.65
N ALA A 40 -5.74 23.23 -8.32
CA ALA A 40 -5.67 23.35 -9.77
C ALA A 40 -4.52 24.29 -10.19
N GLY A 41 -4.04 24.12 -11.43
CA GLY A 41 -3.03 24.98 -12.06
C GLY A 41 -1.59 24.50 -11.95
N GLY A 42 -1.31 23.45 -11.15
CA GLY A 42 -0.02 22.75 -11.12
C GLY A 42 0.06 21.59 -12.11
N ASN A 43 1.28 21.11 -12.37
CA ASN A 43 1.53 19.89 -13.15
C ASN A 43 2.74 19.11 -12.59
N PRO A 44 2.52 18.05 -11.77
CA PRO A 44 1.23 17.61 -11.20
C PRO A 44 0.75 18.53 -10.07
N ASN A 45 -0.54 18.52 -9.74
CA ASN A 45 -1.04 19.14 -8.52
C ASN A 45 -0.70 18.27 -7.29
N PRO A 46 -0.61 18.86 -6.08
CA PRO A 46 -0.60 18.10 -4.83
C PRO A 46 -1.72 17.06 -4.75
N PHE A 47 -1.42 15.89 -4.19
CA PHE A 47 -2.42 14.85 -3.93
C PHE A 47 -3.45 15.31 -2.89
N GLY A 48 -4.69 14.85 -3.07
CA GLY A 48 -5.78 15.06 -2.12
C GLY A 48 -5.71 14.08 -0.95
N THR A 49 -6.82 13.98 -0.20
CA THR A 49 -6.95 13.03 0.90
C THR A 49 -6.90 11.58 0.40
N LEU A 50 -6.10 10.74 1.08
CA LEU A 50 -6.02 9.31 0.79
C LEU A 50 -7.31 8.57 1.14
N VAL A 51 -7.74 7.68 0.24
CA VAL A 51 -8.85 6.75 0.50
C VAL A 51 -8.29 5.50 1.17
N VAL A 52 -8.73 5.23 2.40
CA VAL A 52 -8.32 4.03 3.16
C VAL A 52 -9.09 2.82 2.64
N LEU A 53 -8.38 1.74 2.31
CA LEU A 53 -8.99 0.47 1.91
C LEU A 53 -9.61 -0.23 3.13
N ASP A 54 -10.83 -0.73 2.98
CA ASP A 54 -11.53 -1.48 4.03
C ASP A 54 -10.99 -2.92 4.12
N THR A 55 -10.65 -3.52 2.97
CA THR A 55 -10.05 -4.85 2.87
C THR A 55 -8.59 -4.72 2.42
N PRO A 56 -7.61 -5.23 3.19
CA PRO A 56 -6.21 -5.25 2.76
C PRO A 56 -6.02 -6.02 1.45
N TYR A 57 -5.07 -5.56 0.64
CA TYR A 57 -4.65 -6.25 -0.57
C TYR A 57 -3.17 -6.61 -0.47
N VAL A 58 -2.86 -7.89 -0.69
CA VAL A 58 -1.48 -8.38 -0.76
C VAL A 58 -1.02 -8.31 -2.21
N TYR A 59 -0.05 -7.43 -2.48
CA TYR A 59 0.54 -7.31 -3.80
C TYR A 59 1.47 -8.50 -4.08
N GLN A 60 1.12 -9.27 -5.11
CA GLN A 60 1.82 -10.50 -5.49
C GLN A 60 2.96 -10.27 -6.49
N GLY A 61 3.29 -9.01 -6.82
CA GLY A 61 4.20 -8.65 -7.89
C GLY A 61 3.54 -8.67 -9.29
N GLY A 62 4.27 -8.19 -10.29
CA GLY A 62 3.77 -7.98 -11.66
C GLY A 62 2.85 -6.77 -11.77
N ASP A 63 2.20 -6.58 -12.93
CA ASP A 63 1.36 -5.39 -13.13
C ASP A 63 0.13 -5.40 -12.20
N LEU A 64 -0.17 -4.24 -11.60
CA LEU A 64 -1.33 -4.02 -10.74
C LEU A 64 -2.49 -3.41 -11.54
N VAL A 65 -3.68 -4.00 -11.42
CA VAL A 65 -4.92 -3.44 -11.97
C VAL A 65 -5.78 -2.85 -10.87
N MET A 66 -6.14 -1.58 -11.03
CA MET A 66 -7.09 -0.86 -10.19
C MET A 66 -8.37 -0.63 -10.98
N GLN A 67 -9.48 -1.23 -10.53
CA GLN A 67 -10.79 -0.99 -11.12
C GLN A 67 -11.64 -0.13 -10.19
N PHE A 68 -12.06 1.03 -10.71
CA PHE A 68 -13.04 1.91 -10.09
C PHE A 68 -14.36 1.76 -10.85
N THR A 69 -15.44 1.51 -10.13
CA THR A 69 -16.80 1.43 -10.68
C THR A 69 -17.78 1.99 -9.66
N HIS A 70 -18.90 2.53 -10.13
CA HIS A 70 -19.95 3.07 -9.29
C HIS A 70 -21.29 2.95 -10.01
N ASN A 71 -22.37 2.84 -9.24
CA ASN A 71 -23.73 2.65 -9.77
C ASN A 71 -24.47 3.97 -10.01
N GLY A 72 -23.84 5.11 -9.69
CA GLY A 72 -24.40 6.44 -9.86
C GLY A 72 -23.47 7.54 -9.38
N SER A 73 -23.71 8.77 -9.78
CA SER A 73 -23.03 9.98 -9.32
C SER A 73 -23.99 11.16 -9.41
N ASP A 74 -23.84 12.13 -8.52
CA ASP A 74 -24.48 13.45 -8.57
C ASP A 74 -23.68 14.46 -9.42
N SER A 75 -22.52 14.07 -9.96
CA SER A 75 -21.75 14.89 -10.88
C SER A 75 -22.45 15.02 -12.23
N THR A 76 -22.59 16.24 -12.71
CA THR A 76 -23.12 16.54 -14.05
C THR A 76 -22.03 16.54 -15.13
N ASN A 77 -20.78 16.28 -14.76
CA ASN A 77 -19.64 16.31 -15.70
C ASN A 77 -18.69 15.12 -15.47
N THR A 78 -17.95 14.76 -16.51
CA THR A 78 -16.92 13.72 -16.46
C THR A 78 -15.58 14.28 -16.89
N ALA A 79 -14.56 14.13 -16.06
CA ALA A 79 -13.20 14.54 -16.38
C ALA A 79 -12.20 13.60 -15.70
N PHE A 80 -11.03 13.47 -16.29
CA PHE A 80 -9.87 12.93 -15.60
C PHE A 80 -9.16 14.09 -14.89
N LEU A 81 -8.92 13.94 -13.58
CA LEU A 81 -8.08 14.85 -12.81
C LEU A 81 -6.62 14.42 -12.98
N ASP A 82 -5.73 15.35 -13.30
CA ASP A 82 -4.28 15.13 -13.46
C ASP A 82 -3.92 13.79 -14.08
N ALA A 83 -4.00 13.75 -15.41
CA ALA A 83 -3.92 12.50 -16.15
C ALA A 83 -2.80 12.48 -17.19
N ALA A 84 -2.15 11.31 -17.29
CA ALA A 84 -1.28 10.99 -18.41
C ALA A 84 -2.14 10.52 -19.59
N ASN A 85 -1.89 11.06 -20.78
CA ASN A 85 -2.67 10.72 -21.98
C ASN A 85 -1.88 9.75 -22.88
N SER A 86 -2.45 9.42 -24.05
CA SER A 86 -1.84 8.47 -24.98
C SER A 86 -0.49 8.91 -25.56
N SER A 87 -0.14 10.19 -25.45
CA SER A 87 1.14 10.73 -25.88
C SER A 87 2.20 10.73 -24.76
N SER A 88 1.82 10.41 -23.53
CA SER A 88 2.75 10.36 -22.40
C SER A 88 3.71 9.18 -22.56
N PRO A 89 5.02 9.35 -22.32
CA PRO A 89 5.98 8.24 -22.34
C PRO A 89 5.54 7.10 -21.42
N GLY A 90 5.54 5.88 -21.93
CA GLY A 90 5.09 4.69 -21.18
C GLY A 90 3.61 4.34 -21.37
N TYR A 91 2.80 5.18 -22.04
CA TYR A 91 1.42 4.80 -22.35
C TYR A 91 1.40 3.59 -23.29
N GLY A 92 0.67 2.55 -22.88
CA GLY A 92 0.56 1.30 -23.61
C GLY A 92 1.72 0.33 -23.40
N THR A 93 2.73 0.68 -22.61
CA THR A 93 3.87 -0.21 -22.27
C THR A 93 4.11 -0.30 -20.77
N SER A 94 4.14 0.82 -20.05
CA SER A 94 4.34 0.92 -18.60
C SER A 94 3.04 1.21 -17.84
N PHE A 95 2.06 1.81 -18.50
CA PHE A 95 0.72 2.01 -17.96
C PHE A 95 -0.32 2.10 -19.08
N ARG A 96 -1.58 1.79 -18.77
CA ARG A 96 -2.74 1.97 -19.67
C ARG A 96 -4.00 2.06 -18.81
N ALA A 97 -4.99 2.82 -19.27
CA ALA A 97 -6.32 2.80 -18.69
C ALA A 97 -7.38 2.53 -19.77
N LEU A 98 -8.49 1.98 -19.31
CA LEU A 98 -9.71 1.85 -20.08
C LEU A 98 -10.81 2.55 -19.28
N SER A 99 -11.71 3.25 -19.97
CA SER A 99 -12.85 3.91 -19.34
C SER A 99 -14.09 3.85 -20.22
N ALA A 100 -15.24 4.07 -19.60
CA ALA A 100 -16.51 4.27 -20.29
C ALA A 100 -17.29 5.38 -19.57
N ASN A 101 -18.04 6.17 -20.34
CA ASN A 101 -18.91 7.20 -19.79
C ASN A 101 -20.29 6.61 -19.46
N ALA A 102 -20.33 5.68 -18.50
CA ALA A 102 -21.54 5.02 -18.02
C ALA A 102 -21.34 4.46 -16.62
N PHE A 103 -22.41 4.42 -15.82
CA PHE A 103 -22.39 3.78 -14.51
C PHE A 103 -22.37 2.25 -14.64
N ALA A 104 -21.65 1.59 -13.74
CA ALA A 104 -21.49 0.14 -13.70
C ALA A 104 -21.09 -0.48 -15.06
N ALA A 105 -20.34 0.25 -15.88
CA ALA A 105 -19.90 -0.22 -17.18
C ALA A 105 -19.02 -1.47 -17.05
N THR A 106 -19.23 -2.43 -17.95
CA THR A 106 -18.48 -3.70 -17.97
C THR A 106 -17.38 -3.73 -19.04
N SER A 107 -17.42 -2.77 -19.95
CA SER A 107 -16.43 -2.58 -21.01
C SER A 107 -16.17 -1.10 -21.27
N GLY A 108 -15.07 -0.80 -21.96
CA GLY A 108 -14.68 0.56 -22.31
C GLY A 108 -13.60 0.62 -23.37
N THR A 109 -13.07 1.81 -23.58
CA THR A 109 -12.03 2.08 -24.57
C THR A 109 -10.79 2.67 -23.90
N ALA A 110 -9.65 2.62 -24.61
CA ALA A 110 -8.43 3.29 -24.19
C ALA A 110 -8.69 4.76 -23.83
N ALA A 111 -8.14 5.20 -22.70
CA ALA A 111 -8.37 6.53 -22.15
C ALA A 111 -7.15 7.03 -21.38
N SER A 112 -7.14 8.32 -21.05
CA SER A 112 -6.14 8.89 -20.15
C SER A 112 -6.14 8.19 -18.79
N VAL A 113 -4.97 8.12 -18.16
CA VAL A 113 -4.77 7.47 -16.86
C VAL A 113 -4.67 8.54 -15.79
N THR A 114 -5.60 8.54 -14.83
CA THR A 114 -5.51 9.37 -13.62
C THR A 114 -4.23 9.04 -12.85
N ILE A 115 -3.46 10.06 -12.49
CA ILE A 115 -2.30 9.90 -11.62
C ILE A 115 -2.80 9.66 -10.20
N VAL A 116 -2.38 8.56 -9.59
CA VAL A 116 -2.78 8.19 -8.22
C VAL A 116 -1.55 7.89 -7.36
N GLU A 117 -1.64 8.25 -6.08
CA GLU A 117 -0.68 7.83 -5.06
C GLU A 117 -1.23 6.60 -4.34
N ILE A 118 -0.37 5.58 -4.20
CA ILE A 118 -0.67 4.39 -3.39
C ILE A 118 0.32 4.36 -2.25
N VAL A 119 -0.19 4.49 -1.02
CA VAL A 119 0.61 4.35 0.19
C VAL A 119 0.44 2.94 0.74
N PHE A 120 1.53 2.19 0.78
CA PHE A 120 1.60 0.90 1.45
C PHE A 120 2.12 1.07 2.88
N ALA A 121 1.36 0.59 3.85
CA ALA A 121 1.78 0.55 5.25
C ALA A 121 2.06 -0.92 5.66
N PRO A 122 3.34 -1.34 5.76
CA PRO A 122 3.67 -2.69 6.22
C PRO A 122 3.22 -2.89 7.67
N THR A 123 2.45 -3.95 7.92
CA THR A 123 2.13 -4.36 9.29
C THR A 123 3.18 -5.36 9.75
N ILE A 124 4.02 -4.94 10.70
CA ILE A 124 5.04 -5.82 11.29
C ILE A 124 4.41 -6.70 12.35
N THR A 125 4.29 -8.00 12.08
CA THR A 125 3.89 -9.00 13.09
C THR A 125 5.11 -9.40 13.90
N GLN A 126 4.92 -9.65 15.20
CA GLN A 126 6.00 -9.96 16.14
C GLN A 126 5.58 -11.11 17.05
N ALA A 127 6.48 -12.05 17.28
CA ALA A 127 6.35 -13.14 18.24
C ALA A 127 7.61 -13.20 19.12
N ILE A 128 7.41 -13.30 20.43
CA ILE A 128 8.49 -13.43 21.40
C ILE A 128 8.49 -14.86 21.92
N THR A 129 9.64 -15.53 21.84
CA THR A 129 9.84 -16.86 22.43
C THR A 129 11.05 -16.85 23.35
N ARG A 130 11.07 -17.76 24.32
CA ARG A 130 12.22 -17.97 25.21
C ARG A 130 12.90 -19.29 24.84
N ALA A 131 14.22 -19.27 24.74
CA ALA A 131 15.06 -20.44 24.51
C ALA A 131 16.22 -20.43 25.53
N GLY A 132 16.07 -21.17 26.63
CA GLY A 132 17.04 -21.16 27.72
C GLY A 132 17.15 -19.79 28.42
N ASP A 133 18.34 -19.21 28.38
CA ASP A 133 18.67 -17.86 28.87
C ASP A 133 18.49 -16.78 27.81
N GLN A 134 17.99 -17.13 26.62
CA GLN A 134 17.76 -16.20 25.52
C GLN A 134 16.27 -15.94 25.31
N MET A 135 15.99 -14.72 24.89
CA MET A 135 14.72 -14.29 24.35
C MET A 135 14.91 -14.03 22.85
N ILE A 136 14.03 -14.56 22.02
CA ILE A 136 14.05 -14.41 20.57
C ILE A 136 12.81 -13.65 20.14
N ILE A 137 13.00 -12.52 19.45
CA ILE A 137 11.96 -11.74 18.78
C ILE A 137 12.01 -12.11 17.31
N ASN A 138 10.97 -12.77 16.83
CA ASN A 138 10.77 -12.99 15.40
C ASN A 138 9.70 -12.03 14.91
N GLY A 139 9.83 -11.57 13.67
CA GLY A 139 8.73 -10.87 13.03
C GLY A 139 8.74 -10.96 11.52
N ALA A 140 7.64 -10.54 10.93
CA ALA A 140 7.38 -10.62 9.50
C ALA A 140 6.55 -9.43 9.03
N GLY A 141 6.32 -9.32 7.73
CA GLY A 141 5.51 -8.26 7.13
C GLY A 141 6.27 -6.97 6.82
N GLY A 142 7.59 -6.94 7.04
CA GLY A 142 8.44 -5.85 6.58
C GLY A 142 8.65 -5.88 5.08
N LEU A 143 9.02 -4.74 4.50
CA LEU A 143 9.43 -4.68 3.10
C LEU A 143 10.83 -5.29 2.96
N ALA A 144 11.01 -6.22 2.02
CA ALA A 144 12.31 -6.87 1.79
C ALA A 144 13.42 -5.84 1.55
N GLY A 145 14.54 -5.98 2.28
CA GLY A 145 15.67 -5.04 2.22
C GLY A 145 15.43 -3.68 2.90
N ALA A 146 14.23 -3.38 3.39
CA ALA A 146 13.98 -2.16 4.14
C ALA A 146 14.61 -2.23 5.53
N THR A 147 15.08 -1.09 6.03
CA THR A 147 15.70 -0.97 7.35
C THR A 147 14.64 -1.06 8.45
N TYR A 148 14.97 -1.76 9.54
CA TYR A 148 14.25 -1.74 10.81
C TYR A 148 15.22 -1.51 11.96
N ARG A 149 14.68 -1.04 13.10
CA ARG A 149 15.42 -0.93 14.35
C ARG A 149 14.67 -1.64 15.46
N ILE A 150 15.42 -2.25 16.38
CA ILE A 150 14.87 -2.69 17.67
C ILE A 150 15.36 -1.71 18.71
N LEU A 151 14.42 -1.19 19.49
CA LEU A 151 14.67 -0.33 20.64
C LEU A 151 14.42 -1.09 21.93
N THR A 152 15.09 -0.70 23.01
CA THR A 152 14.86 -1.22 24.35
C THR A 152 14.64 -0.10 25.37
N SER A 153 13.89 -0.41 26.42
CA SER A 153 13.67 0.45 27.58
C SER A 153 13.37 -0.40 28.81
N THR A 154 13.67 0.10 30.00
CA THR A 154 13.19 -0.48 31.27
C THR A 154 11.86 0.13 31.71
N ASN A 155 11.34 1.13 30.98
CA ASN A 155 10.06 1.77 31.22
C ASN A 155 9.25 1.85 29.92
N VAL A 156 8.17 1.05 29.85
CA VAL A 156 7.29 0.97 28.68
C VAL A 156 6.51 2.26 28.41
N ALA A 157 6.35 3.12 29.42
CA ALA A 157 5.59 4.37 29.29
C ALA A 157 6.38 5.51 28.63
N LEU A 158 7.71 5.38 28.46
CA LEU A 158 8.50 6.40 27.79
C LEU A 158 8.11 6.51 26.30
N PRO A 159 8.06 7.73 25.74
CA PRO A 159 7.96 7.93 24.29
C PRO A 159 9.02 7.12 23.54
N ALA A 160 8.67 6.55 22.38
CA ALA A 160 9.58 5.68 21.61
C ALA A 160 10.92 6.35 21.26
N VAL A 161 10.92 7.67 21.05
CA VAL A 161 12.12 8.46 20.77
C VAL A 161 13.14 8.46 21.92
N GLN A 162 12.69 8.17 23.15
CA GLN A 162 13.53 8.05 24.34
C GLN A 162 14.02 6.62 24.60
N TRP A 163 13.59 5.63 23.81
CA TRP A 163 14.07 4.26 23.94
C TRP A 163 15.43 4.12 23.24
N THR A 164 16.30 3.27 23.77
CA THR A 164 17.66 3.08 23.25
C THR A 164 17.66 2.09 22.08
N PRO A 165 18.22 2.43 20.90
CA PRO A 165 18.37 1.47 19.81
C PRO A 165 19.44 0.42 20.13
N ILE A 166 19.11 -0.86 19.94
CA ILE A 166 20.02 -1.98 20.17
C ILE A 166 20.40 -2.71 18.88
N VAL A 167 19.57 -2.63 17.84
CA VAL A 167 19.91 -3.14 16.52
C VAL A 167 19.36 -2.22 15.44
N THR A 168 20.10 -2.11 14.34
CA THR A 168 19.63 -1.57 13.05
C THR A 168 20.00 -2.60 12.00
N ASN A 169 19.01 -3.15 11.30
CA ASN A 169 19.24 -4.18 10.29
C ASN A 169 18.17 -4.08 9.19
N GLN A 170 18.25 -4.94 8.17
CA GLN A 170 17.28 -4.99 7.08
C GLN A 170 16.40 -6.24 7.19
N PHE A 171 15.13 -6.13 6.80
CA PHE A 171 14.30 -7.32 6.65
C PHE A 171 14.86 -8.23 5.56
N GLY A 172 14.77 -9.54 5.78
CA GLY A 172 15.15 -10.55 4.79
C GLY A 172 14.28 -10.49 3.53
N VAL A 173 14.61 -11.32 2.54
CA VAL A 173 13.93 -11.36 1.23
C VAL A 173 12.42 -11.64 1.30
N SER A 174 11.95 -12.29 2.36
CA SER A 174 10.54 -12.56 2.62
C SER A 174 9.87 -11.52 3.55
N GLY A 175 10.56 -10.43 3.89
CA GLY A 175 10.06 -9.43 4.83
C GLY A 175 10.17 -9.82 6.31
N GLY A 176 10.91 -10.89 6.61
CA GLY A 176 11.12 -11.41 7.96
C GLY A 176 12.34 -10.83 8.68
N PHE A 177 12.34 -10.89 10.01
CA PHE A 177 13.52 -10.66 10.84
C PHE A 177 13.53 -11.57 12.08
N SER A 178 14.70 -11.75 12.66
CA SER A 178 14.89 -12.41 13.95
C SER A 178 15.96 -11.67 14.75
N TYR A 179 15.72 -11.50 16.05
CA TYR A 179 16.66 -10.91 16.98
C TYR A 179 16.70 -11.68 18.28
N THR A 180 17.91 -11.98 18.75
CA THR A 180 18.14 -12.72 19.99
C THR A 180 18.75 -11.78 21.02
N ASN A 181 18.17 -11.75 22.21
CA ASN A 181 18.68 -11.04 23.37
C ASN A 181 18.91 -12.00 24.54
N VAL A 182 19.99 -11.80 25.29
CA VAL A 182 20.24 -12.55 26.52
C VAL A 182 19.38 -11.98 27.65
N ILE A 183 18.65 -12.85 28.34
CA ILE A 183 17.85 -12.50 29.51
C ILE A 183 18.80 -12.23 30.67
N GLN A 184 18.83 -10.98 31.14
CA GLN A 184 19.64 -10.59 32.28
C GLN A 184 18.90 -10.94 33.59
N PRO A 185 19.42 -11.84 34.43
CA PRO A 185 18.70 -12.29 35.63
C PRO A 185 18.49 -11.18 36.67
N ASN A 186 19.31 -10.13 36.62
CA ASN A 186 19.26 -8.99 37.54
C ASN A 186 18.44 -7.81 37.00
N MET A 187 17.77 -7.96 35.86
CA MET A 187 16.94 -6.90 35.26
C MET A 187 15.46 -7.23 35.47
N PRO A 188 14.72 -6.48 36.31
CA PRO A 188 13.33 -6.80 36.65
C PRO A 188 12.37 -6.77 35.45
N ALA A 189 12.60 -5.83 34.53
CA ALA A 189 11.83 -5.71 33.30
C ALA A 189 12.68 -5.07 32.19
N GLN A 190 12.55 -5.62 30.98
CA GLN A 190 13.11 -5.05 29.77
C GLN A 190 12.04 -5.12 28.67
N TYR A 191 11.76 -3.99 28.05
CA TYR A 191 10.79 -3.86 26.97
C TYR A 191 11.51 -3.69 25.64
N PHE A 192 10.88 -4.14 24.57
CA PHE A 192 11.41 -4.06 23.21
C PHE A 192 10.37 -3.50 22.26
N ARG A 193 10.82 -2.74 21.26
CA ARG A 193 9.95 -2.17 20.22
C ARG A 193 10.63 -2.24 18.87
N VAL A 194 9.94 -2.75 17.87
CA VAL A 194 10.38 -2.67 16.47
C VAL A 194 9.86 -1.38 15.87
N ILE A 195 10.73 -0.63 15.22
CA ILE A 195 10.35 0.57 14.47
C ILE A 195 10.91 0.52 13.04
N LEU A 196 10.19 1.16 12.13
CA LEU A 196 10.69 1.52 10.82
C LEU A 196 11.24 2.96 10.90
N PRO A 197 12.35 3.29 10.21
CA PRO A 197 12.87 4.65 10.15
C PRO A 197 11.85 5.66 9.60
#